data_AF-A0ABD1UMG9-F1
#
_entry.id   AF-A0ABD1UMG9-F1
#
_cell.length_a   1.000
_cell.length_b   1.000
_cell.length_c   1.000
_cell.angle_alpha   90.00
_cell.angle_beta   90.00
_cell.angle_gamma   90.00
#
_symmetry.space_group_name_H-M   'P 1'
#
loop_
_entity.id
_entity.type
_entity.pdbx_description
1 polymer ?
#
loop_
_entity_poly.entity_id
_entity_poly.type
_entity_poly.pdbx_seq_one_letter_code
_entity_poly.pdbx_strand_id
1 'polypeptide(L)'
;MGRHGVLSHKAQVLVDDAALTNARSTFLIGEFEMLNLRVKKIDNGGDFGKGKSSSQSREVQQVIEDPRGVRVKECGKRLKSSKEKAMARSSRQCSVCGVNGYDKRTCPNFHDRSNVSNFPEIQYDYDDVQGDGRDDATFTSIASNNFYFGL
;
A
#
# COMPACT_ATOMS: atom_id res chain seq x y z
N MET A 1 20.70 -3.61 -42.18
CA MET A 1 20.32 -2.22 -41.85
C MET A 1 21.35 -1.65 -40.87
N GLY A 2 21.82 -0.41 -41.08
CA GLY A 2 22.71 0.27 -40.15
C GLY A 2 22.00 0.69 -38.84
N ARG A 3 22.77 1.11 -37.83
CA ARG A 3 22.23 1.55 -36.52
C ARG A 3 21.10 2.57 -36.66
N HIS A 4 21.27 3.54 -37.55
CA HIS A 4 20.26 4.56 -37.85
C HIS A 4 18.96 3.95 -38.38
N GLY A 5 19.04 3.01 -39.32
CA GLY A 5 17.85 2.38 -39.91
C GLY A 5 17.03 1.61 -38.87
N VAL A 6 17.69 0.92 -37.94
CA VAL A 6 17.00 0.19 -36.86
C VAL A 6 16.32 1.15 -35.89
N LEU A 7 17.00 2.23 -35.50
CA LEU A 7 16.44 3.25 -34.59
C LEU A 7 15.27 3.99 -35.23
N SER A 8 15.42 4.39 -36.49
CA SER A 8 14.40 5.10 -37.26
C SER A 8 13.15 4.24 -37.44
N HIS A 9 13.28 2.97 -37.82
CA HIS A 9 12.14 2.06 -37.94
C HIS A 9 11.42 1.87 -36.59
N LYS A 10 12.15 1.68 -35.50
CA LYS A 10 11.55 1.56 -34.15
C LYS A 10 10.82 2.83 -33.73
N ALA A 11 11.39 4.00 -33.99
CA ALA A 11 10.76 5.28 -33.69
C ALA A 11 9.48 5.47 -34.52
N GLN A 12 9.51 5.15 -35.81
CA GLN A 12 8.36 5.26 -36.70
C GLN A 12 7.19 4.40 -36.24
N VAL A 13 7.43 3.11 -35.95
CA VAL A 13 6.38 2.21 -35.42
C VAL A 13 5.75 2.77 -34.14
N LEU A 14 6.57 3.34 -33.25
CA LEU A 14 6.07 3.91 -31.99
C LEU A 14 5.26 5.21 -32.22
N VAL A 15 5.69 6.05 -33.16
CA VAL A 15 4.98 7.26 -33.56
C VAL A 15 3.63 6.93 -34.20
N ASP A 16 3.60 5.94 -35.10
CA ASP A 16 2.37 5.51 -35.77
C ASP A 16 1.32 4.99 -34.76
N ASP A 17 1.72 4.20 -33.75
CA ASP A 17 0.81 3.74 -32.68
C ASP A 17 0.36 4.87 -31.75
N ALA A 18 1.26 5.79 -31.39
CA ALA A 18 0.93 6.89 -30.51
C ALA A 18 0.03 7.93 -31.18
N ALA A 19 0.14 8.10 -32.50
CA ALA A 19 -0.70 9.01 -33.29
C ALA A 19 -2.19 8.62 -33.30
N LEU A 20 -2.53 7.37 -32.91
CA LEU A 20 -3.91 6.90 -32.86
C LEU A 20 -4.76 7.61 -31.78
N THR A 21 -4.14 8.22 -30.76
CA THR A 21 -4.88 8.94 -29.71
C THR A 21 -4.13 10.17 -29.19
N ASN A 22 -4.86 11.25 -28.86
CA ASN A 22 -4.26 12.47 -28.29
C ASN A 22 -3.53 12.23 -26.95
N ALA A 23 -4.03 11.30 -26.13
CA ALA A 23 -3.37 10.97 -24.86
C ALA A 23 -2.01 10.28 -25.07
N ARG A 24 -1.89 9.39 -26.07
CA ARG A 24 -0.61 8.72 -26.38
C ARG A 24 0.37 9.66 -27.06
N SER A 25 -0.09 10.51 -27.98
CA SER A 25 0.78 11.47 -28.68
C SER A 25 1.39 12.49 -27.72
N THR A 26 0.58 13.06 -26.83
CA THR A 26 1.06 13.99 -25.79
C THR A 26 2.03 13.34 -24.80
N PHE A 27 1.77 12.11 -24.38
CA PHE A 27 2.70 11.34 -23.56
C PHE A 27 4.03 11.09 -24.28
N LEU A 28 3.98 10.64 -25.54
CA LEU A 28 5.18 10.32 -26.31
C LEU A 28 6.04 11.57 -26.58
N ILE A 29 5.41 12.72 -26.83
CA ILE A 29 6.12 14.00 -26.99
C ILE A 29 6.95 14.32 -25.74
N GLY A 30 6.35 14.25 -24.54
CA GLY A 30 7.07 14.49 -23.29
C GLY A 30 8.22 13.51 -23.05
N GLU A 31 8.02 12.22 -23.36
CA GLU A 31 9.09 11.22 -23.26
C GLU A 31 10.24 11.48 -24.25
N PHE A 32 9.96 11.94 -25.47
CA PHE A 32 11.00 12.32 -26.42
C PHE A 32 11.81 13.54 -25.98
N GLU A 33 11.18 14.53 -25.36
CA GLU A 33 11.91 15.67 -24.76
C GLU A 33 12.86 15.19 -23.66
N MET A 34 12.38 14.32 -22.76
CA MET A 34 13.21 13.73 -21.71
C MET A 34 14.32 12.83 -22.26
N LEU A 35 14.06 12.10 -23.34
CA LEU A 35 15.07 11.30 -24.02
C LEU A 35 16.14 12.18 -24.66
N ASN A 36 15.76 13.28 -25.30
CA ASN A 36 16.69 14.25 -25.88
C ASN A 36 17.62 14.86 -24.82
N LEU A 37 17.09 15.18 -23.63
CA LEU A 37 17.92 15.64 -22.51
C LEU A 37 18.93 14.58 -22.06
N ARG A 38 18.50 13.32 -21.97
CA ARG A 38 19.39 12.20 -21.61
C ARG A 38 20.48 11.96 -22.64
N VAL A 39 20.15 12.00 -23.93
CA VAL A 39 21.13 11.84 -25.02
C VAL A 39 22.16 12.97 -24.97
N LYS A 40 21.72 14.23 -24.86
CA LYS A 40 22.63 15.39 -24.69
C LYS A 40 23.54 15.28 -23.47
N LYS A 41 23.06 14.66 -22.37
CA LYS A 41 23.88 14.43 -21.17
C LYS A 41 25.01 13.43 -21.44
N ILE A 42 24.75 12.42 -22.27
CA ILE A 42 25.77 11.42 -22.67
C ILE A 42 26.86 12.11 -23.52
N ASP A 43 26.49 13.02 -24.41
CA ASP A 43 27.43 13.74 -25.28
C ASP A 43 28.34 14.71 -24.50
N ASN A 44 27.87 15.25 -23.36
CA ASN A 44 28.58 16.25 -22.56
C ASN A 44 29.40 15.68 -21.38
N GLY A 45 29.60 14.36 -21.28
CA GLY A 45 30.51 13.74 -20.30
C GLY A 45 30.11 13.89 -18.82
N GLY A 46 28.82 14.06 -18.52
CA GLY A 46 28.34 14.34 -17.16
C GLY A 46 28.18 13.12 -16.25
N ASP A 47 29.02 13.07 -15.22
CA ASP A 47 29.11 12.18 -14.04
C ASP A 47 27.77 11.62 -13.47
N PHE A 48 27.88 10.40 -12.91
CA PHE A 48 26.77 9.55 -12.47
C PHE A 48 26.05 10.10 -11.24
N GLY A 49 24.71 10.13 -11.29
CA GLY A 49 23.88 10.53 -10.15
C GLY A 49 22.44 10.03 -10.22
N LYS A 50 22.27 8.75 -9.88
CA LYS A 50 21.05 8.08 -9.39
C LYS A 50 19.86 7.95 -10.35
N GLY A 51 19.58 6.69 -10.69
CA GLY A 51 18.30 6.27 -11.22
C GLY A 51 17.18 6.39 -10.20
N LYS A 52 15.97 6.60 -10.73
CA LYS A 52 14.90 5.60 -10.78
C LYS A 52 13.91 6.05 -11.87
N SER A 53 13.81 5.26 -12.93
CA SER A 53 12.66 5.27 -13.84
C SER A 53 11.56 4.41 -13.24
N SER A 54 10.35 4.94 -13.12
CA SER A 54 9.14 4.12 -13.11
C SER A 54 7.94 5.02 -13.40
N SER A 55 7.60 5.15 -14.68
CA SER A 55 6.25 5.51 -15.11
C SER A 55 5.47 4.22 -15.32
N GLN A 56 4.44 3.97 -14.51
CA GLN A 56 3.28 3.22 -14.96
C GLN A 56 2.04 3.96 -14.48
N SER A 57 1.41 4.64 -15.42
CA SER A 57 0.11 5.28 -15.31
C SER A 57 -1.00 4.24 -15.45
N ARG A 58 -1.90 4.18 -14.46
CA ARG A 58 -3.36 4.33 -14.62
C ARG A 58 -4.07 4.23 -13.25
N GLU A 59 -4.78 5.33 -12.95
CA GLU A 59 -6.01 5.45 -12.16
C GLU A 59 -6.03 5.16 -10.65
N VAL A 60 -6.69 6.11 -9.96
CA VAL A 60 -7.05 6.21 -8.54
C VAL A 60 -5.90 6.60 -7.59
N GLN A 61 -5.84 7.90 -7.28
CA GLN A 61 -5.15 8.41 -6.09
C GLN A 61 -5.93 7.96 -4.84
N GLN A 62 -5.56 6.80 -4.29
CA GLN A 62 -5.65 6.62 -2.84
C GLN A 62 -4.29 7.02 -2.28
N VAL A 63 -4.26 8.14 -1.56
CA VAL A 63 -3.10 8.54 -0.77
C VAL A 63 -3.01 7.56 0.40
N ILE A 64 -2.31 6.46 0.19
CA ILE A 64 -1.82 5.61 1.27
C ILE A 64 -0.63 6.36 1.84
N GLU A 65 -0.79 7.03 2.98
CA GLU A 65 0.34 7.55 3.72
C GLU A 65 1.28 6.37 4.04
N ASP A 66 2.56 6.52 3.73
CA ASP A 66 3.58 5.54 4.11
C ASP A 66 3.48 5.31 5.63
N PRO A 67 3.21 4.07 6.09
CA PRO A 67 3.20 3.79 7.51
C PRO A 67 4.56 4.18 8.06
N ARG A 68 4.58 5.12 9.03
CA ARG A 68 5.81 5.64 9.64
C ARG A 68 6.79 4.51 9.88
N GLY A 69 8.02 4.67 9.39
CA GLY A 69 9.07 3.65 9.40
C GLY A 69 9.10 2.88 10.71
N VAL A 70 8.52 1.67 10.69
CA VAL A 70 8.58 0.77 11.83
C VAL A 70 10.01 0.27 11.89
N ARG A 71 10.72 0.65 12.96
CA ARG A 71 12.04 0.07 13.26
C ARG A 71 11.86 -1.44 13.27
N VAL A 72 12.48 -2.13 12.31
CA VAL A 72 12.50 -3.59 12.33
C VAL A 72 13.09 -4.01 13.68
N LYS A 73 12.39 -4.92 14.35
CA LYS A 73 12.68 -5.35 15.72
C LYS A 73 14.17 -5.69 15.84
N GLU A 74 14.85 -4.89 16.64
CA GLU A 74 16.26 -5.02 17.01
C GLU A 74 16.57 -6.48 17.38
N CYS A 75 17.22 -7.23 16.50
CA CYS A 75 17.89 -8.48 16.87
C CYS A 75 19.27 -8.18 17.49
N GLY A 76 19.33 -7.17 18.38
CA GLY A 76 20.57 -6.66 18.97
C GLY A 76 20.88 -7.23 20.34
N LYS A 77 19.98 -8.05 20.92
CA LYS A 77 20.22 -8.63 22.24
C LYS A 77 20.95 -9.96 22.12
N ARG A 78 22.15 -10.02 22.72
CA ARG A 78 22.95 -11.25 22.84
C ARG A 78 22.08 -12.39 23.37
N LEU A 79 22.19 -13.56 22.74
CA LEU A 79 21.57 -14.77 23.25
C LEU A 79 22.05 -15.01 24.68
N LYS A 80 21.10 -15.09 25.62
CA LYS A 80 21.39 -15.43 27.02
C LYS A 80 21.95 -16.85 27.08
N SER A 81 23.02 -17.04 27.85
CA SER A 81 23.57 -18.38 28.12
C SER A 81 22.54 -19.28 28.81
N SER A 82 22.75 -20.60 28.75
CA SER A 82 21.88 -21.56 29.44
C SER A 82 21.80 -21.29 30.94
N LYS A 83 22.90 -20.84 31.57
CA LYS A 83 22.94 -20.43 32.98
C LYS A 83 22.02 -19.24 33.24
N GLU A 84 22.12 -18.17 32.44
CA GLU A 84 21.28 -16.99 32.57
C GLU A 84 19.78 -17.32 32.38
N LYS A 85 19.47 -18.22 31.43
CA LYS A 85 18.09 -18.71 31.22
C LYS A 85 17.58 -19.51 32.42
N ALA A 86 18.42 -20.36 33.02
CA ALA A 86 18.06 -21.15 34.20
C ALA A 86 17.78 -20.26 35.41
N MET A 87 18.65 -19.29 35.70
CA MET A 87 18.44 -18.33 36.79
C MET A 87 17.17 -17.49 36.58
N ALA A 88 16.90 -17.08 35.33
CA ALA A 88 15.67 -16.37 34.99
C ALA A 88 14.41 -17.25 35.02
N ARG A 89 14.52 -18.57 35.15
CA ARG A 89 13.38 -19.48 35.39
C ARG A 89 13.20 -19.73 36.88
N SER A 90 14.29 -19.90 37.64
CA SER A 90 14.23 -20.10 39.08
C SER A 90 13.71 -18.87 39.84
N SER A 91 13.88 -17.67 39.30
CA SER A 91 13.32 -16.44 39.89
C SER A 91 11.86 -16.16 39.48
N ARG A 92 11.28 -16.94 38.57
CA ARG A 92 9.88 -16.73 38.16
C ARG A 92 8.95 -17.22 39.25
N GLN A 93 8.07 -16.33 39.68
CA GLN A 93 7.00 -16.63 40.61
C GLN A 93 5.76 -17.02 39.82
N CYS A 94 5.07 -18.05 40.28
CA CYS A 94 3.78 -18.43 39.74
C CYS A 94 2.76 -17.32 40.02
N SER A 95 2.03 -16.86 39.00
CA SER A 95 1.03 -15.80 39.19
C SER A 95 -0.22 -16.23 39.97
N VAL A 96 -0.40 -17.53 40.23
CA VAL A 96 -1.55 -18.05 41.00
C VAL A 96 -1.23 -18.16 42.48
N CYS A 97 -0.04 -18.68 42.84
CA CYS A 97 0.31 -18.98 44.22
C CYS A 97 1.55 -18.22 44.74
N GLY A 98 2.22 -17.45 43.89
CA GLY A 98 3.40 -16.65 44.26
C GLY A 98 4.70 -17.44 44.46
N VAL A 99 4.68 -18.78 44.39
CA VAL A 99 5.85 -19.63 44.63
C VAL A 99 6.76 -19.68 43.40
N ASN A 100 8.07 -19.72 43.64
CA ASN A 100 9.09 -19.77 42.61
C ASN A 100 9.31 -21.19 42.04
N GLY A 101 9.71 -21.26 40.76
CA GLY A 101 10.20 -22.50 40.14
C GLY A 101 9.23 -23.19 39.17
N TYR A 102 7.97 -22.78 39.15
CA TYR A 102 6.96 -23.23 38.19
C TYR A 102 6.07 -22.07 37.73
N ASP A 103 5.37 -22.25 36.62
CA ASP A 103 4.47 -21.24 36.06
C ASP A 103 3.00 -21.55 36.38
N LYS A 104 2.08 -20.66 35.99
CA LYS A 104 0.63 -20.87 36.19
C LYS A 104 0.11 -22.16 35.55
N ARG A 105 0.75 -22.66 34.48
CA ARG A 105 0.30 -23.85 33.74
C ARG A 105 0.65 -25.14 34.47
N THR A 106 1.73 -25.10 35.24
CA THR A 106 2.23 -26.20 36.07
C THR A 106 1.94 -25.98 37.55
N CYS A 107 1.13 -24.96 37.87
CA CYS A 107 0.77 -24.63 39.23
C CYS A 107 -0.14 -25.71 39.82
N PRO A 108 0.24 -26.35 40.93
CA PRO A 108 -0.61 -27.34 41.59
C PRO A 108 -1.98 -26.74 41.96
N ASN A 109 -2.00 -25.49 42.44
CA ASN A 109 -3.22 -24.79 42.85
C ASN A 109 -4.14 -24.38 41.68
N PHE A 110 -3.66 -24.42 40.43
CA PHE A 110 -4.51 -24.10 39.27
C PHE A 110 -5.45 -25.25 38.90
N HIS A 111 -5.21 -26.46 39.40
CA HIS A 111 -6.10 -27.60 39.21
C HIS A 111 -7.27 -27.64 40.21
N ASP A 112 -7.28 -26.78 41.23
CA ASP A 112 -8.42 -26.66 42.14
C ASP A 112 -9.46 -25.68 41.59
N ARG A 113 -10.22 -26.12 40.59
CA ARG A 113 -11.40 -25.42 40.07
C ARG A 113 -12.58 -25.51 41.04
N SER A 114 -12.51 -24.82 42.16
CA SER A 114 -13.69 -24.49 42.95
C SER A 114 -13.45 -23.18 43.67
N ASN A 115 -13.78 -22.05 43.04
CA ASN A 115 -14.57 -20.96 43.65
C ASN A 115 -14.88 -19.87 42.61
N VAL A 116 -16.18 -19.73 42.36
CA VAL A 116 -16.86 -18.91 41.36
C VAL A 116 -17.06 -17.49 41.88
N SER A 117 -16.97 -16.46 41.02
CA SER A 117 -18.05 -15.47 40.76
C SER A 117 -17.56 -14.09 40.24
N ASN A 118 -18.38 -13.56 39.32
CA ASN A 118 -18.61 -12.14 38.94
C ASN A 118 -17.83 -11.53 37.75
N PHE A 119 -18.57 -11.32 36.66
CA PHE A 119 -18.33 -10.34 35.60
C PHE A 119 -19.63 -9.52 35.40
N PRO A 120 -19.59 -8.17 35.31
CA PRO A 120 -20.69 -7.40 34.75
C PRO A 120 -20.39 -6.92 33.32
N GLU A 121 -21.47 -6.88 32.54
CA GLU A 121 -21.63 -6.58 31.11
C GLU A 121 -22.18 -5.15 30.93
N ILE A 122 -21.64 -4.33 30.02
CA ILE A 122 -22.24 -3.05 29.52
C ILE A 122 -21.62 -2.79 28.10
N GLN A 123 -22.29 -2.80 26.94
CA GLN A 123 -23.41 -2.04 26.32
C GLN A 123 -23.01 -0.63 25.81
N TYR A 124 -23.09 -0.40 24.48
CA TYR A 124 -22.77 0.86 23.78
C TYR A 124 -24.05 1.43 23.11
N ASP A 125 -24.34 2.71 23.32
CA ASP A 125 -25.44 3.47 22.70
C ASP A 125 -24.96 4.32 21.50
N TYR A 126 -25.80 4.46 20.47
CA TYR A 126 -25.60 5.30 19.27
C TYR A 126 -26.71 6.34 19.20
N ASP A 127 -26.36 7.64 19.20
CA ASP A 127 -27.32 8.74 19.09
C ASP A 127 -27.53 9.24 17.64
N ASP A 128 -28.73 9.76 17.46
CA ASP A 128 -29.55 10.16 16.31
C ASP A 128 -28.99 11.31 15.43
N VAL A 129 -29.22 11.26 14.10
CA VAL A 129 -29.13 12.44 13.22
C VAL A 129 -30.35 12.46 12.28
N GLN A 130 -31.25 13.38 12.60
CA GLN A 130 -32.51 13.70 11.91
C GLN A 130 -32.33 14.16 10.46
N GLY A 131 -33.24 13.68 9.60
CA GLY A 131 -33.44 14.17 8.24
C GLY A 131 -34.38 15.38 8.17
N ASP A 132 -34.29 16.11 7.07
CA ASP A 132 -35.36 16.99 6.61
C ASP A 132 -35.38 17.02 5.08
N GLY A 133 -36.54 16.78 4.48
CA GLY A 133 -36.76 16.72 3.03
C GLY A 133 -37.56 17.91 2.52
N ARG A 134 -37.43 18.20 1.20
CA ARG A 134 -38.49 18.73 0.33
C ARG A 134 -38.02 18.86 -1.13
N ASP A 135 -38.48 17.92 -1.95
CA ASP A 135 -39.16 17.98 -3.26
C ASP A 135 -39.17 19.31 -4.05
N ASP A 136 -38.84 19.23 -5.35
CA ASP A 136 -39.65 19.81 -6.46
C ASP A 136 -39.18 19.26 -7.83
N ALA A 137 -40.13 18.78 -8.62
CA ALA A 137 -39.95 18.12 -9.91
C ALA A 137 -40.18 19.08 -11.09
N THR A 138 -39.39 18.95 -12.16
CA THR A 138 -39.78 19.27 -13.56
C THR A 138 -38.95 18.39 -14.51
N PHE A 139 -39.51 17.25 -14.92
CA PHE A 139 -40.20 17.01 -16.20
C PHE A 139 -39.29 16.99 -17.45
N THR A 140 -38.92 15.75 -17.80
CA THR A 140 -38.68 15.15 -19.13
C THR A 140 -38.58 16.03 -20.38
N SER A 141 -37.55 15.73 -21.19
CA SER A 141 -37.76 15.56 -22.64
C SER A 141 -36.80 14.51 -23.20
N ILE A 142 -37.33 13.31 -23.41
CA ILE A 142 -36.80 12.30 -24.34
C ILE A 142 -37.58 12.52 -25.63
N ALA A 143 -36.89 12.83 -26.72
CA ALA A 143 -37.42 12.64 -28.07
C ALA A 143 -36.30 12.12 -28.97
N SER A 144 -36.53 10.90 -29.42
CA SER A 144 -35.69 10.09 -30.29
C SER A 144 -35.81 10.49 -31.77
N ASN A 145 -34.92 9.88 -32.56
CA ASN A 145 -35.01 9.51 -33.99
C ASN A 145 -34.28 10.45 -34.97
N ASN A 146 -33.13 10.02 -35.51
CA ASN A 146 -32.89 9.01 -36.57
C ASN A 146 -33.07 9.58 -37.98
N PHE A 147 -32.00 9.54 -38.79
CA PHE A 147 -31.92 9.30 -40.26
C PHE A 147 -30.58 9.90 -40.78
N TYR A 148 -29.75 9.31 -41.65
CA TYR A 148 -29.80 8.06 -42.43
C TYR A 148 -28.37 7.70 -42.90
N PHE A 149 -28.10 6.39 -43.05
CA PHE A 149 -26.96 5.82 -43.78
C PHE A 149 -27.25 5.85 -45.30
N GLY A 150 -26.22 5.90 -46.16
CA GLY A 150 -26.41 5.51 -47.56
C GLY A 150 -25.28 5.87 -48.52
N LEU A 151 -24.41 4.87 -48.74
CA LEU A 151 -23.64 4.53 -49.96
C LEU A 151 -22.67 5.55 -50.57
#